data_AF-A0A5M8PF93-F1
#
_entry.id   AF-A0A5M8PF93-F1
#
_cell.length_a   1.000
_cell.length_b   1.000
_cell.length_c   1.000
_cell.angle_alpha   90.00
_cell.angle_beta   90.00
_cell.angle_gamma   90.00
#
_symmetry.space_group_name_H-M   'P 1'
#
loop_
_entity.id
_entity.type
_entity.pdbx_description
1 polymer ?
#
loop_
_entity_poly.entity_id
_entity_poly.type
_entity_poly.pdbx_seq_one_letter_code
_entity_poly.pdbx_strand_id
1 'polypeptide(L)'
;MMTTPHPTHLTPSQLGTKDYWDKTYTHDLRNHAHNRADIGTVWFSDSLAEEKILEYLLSDELGLDRETTNFLDVGAGNGGLLFSLRRGGVRRRREMEKARGRRGSEGRW
;
A
#
# COMPACT_ATOMS: atom_id res chain seq x y z
N MET A 1 26.44 32.32 16.28
CA MET A 1 25.32 31.35 16.14
C MET A 1 24.86 31.37 14.70
N MET A 2 24.95 30.26 13.96
CA MET A 2 24.44 30.17 12.59
C MET A 2 22.94 29.82 12.66
N THR A 3 22.08 30.70 12.15
CA THR A 3 20.65 30.44 11.99
C THR A 3 20.45 29.59 10.74
N THR A 4 19.84 28.41 10.90
CA THR A 4 19.43 27.59 9.75
C THR A 4 18.31 28.34 8.99
N PRO A 5 18.41 28.48 7.66
CA PRO A 5 17.37 29.15 6.89
C PRO A 5 16.07 28.35 7.00
N HIS A 6 14.97 29.05 7.32
CA HIS A 6 13.65 28.42 7.30
C HIS A 6 13.34 27.94 5.88
N PRO A 7 12.91 26.69 5.70
CA PRO A 7 12.55 26.20 4.38
C PRO A 7 11.40 27.05 3.84
N THR A 8 11.60 27.60 2.64
CA THR A 8 10.59 28.38 1.93
C THR A 8 9.38 27.50 1.67
N HIS A 9 8.17 27.98 2.01
CA HIS A 9 6.96 27.22 1.76
C HIS A 9 6.81 26.94 0.26
N LEU A 10 6.52 25.69 -0.09
CA LEU A 10 6.24 25.31 -1.48
C LEU A 10 5.02 26.08 -1.99
N THR A 11 4.96 26.35 -3.29
CA THR A 11 3.75 26.87 -3.89
C THR A 11 2.62 25.85 -3.74
N PRO A 12 1.38 26.27 -3.41
CA PRO A 12 0.25 25.36 -3.30
C PRO A 12 0.07 24.55 -4.59
N SER A 13 -0.11 23.24 -4.46
CA SER A 13 -0.34 22.36 -5.60
C SER A 13 -1.84 22.11 -5.80
N GLN A 14 -2.22 21.81 -7.03
CA GLN A 14 -3.61 21.40 -7.34
C GLN A 14 -4.00 20.14 -6.56
N LEU A 15 -3.07 19.19 -6.39
CA LEU A 15 -3.25 17.96 -5.60
C LEU A 15 -3.45 18.23 -4.11
N GLY A 16 -3.14 19.43 -3.61
CA GLY A 16 -3.39 19.85 -2.23
C GLY A 16 -4.81 20.38 -1.99
N THR A 17 -5.67 20.43 -3.00
CA THR A 17 -6.99 21.07 -2.91
C THR A 17 -8.13 20.07 -2.77
N LYS A 18 -9.12 20.39 -1.91
CA LYS A 18 -10.35 19.58 -1.76
C LYS A 18 -11.10 19.47 -3.08
N ASP A 19 -11.25 20.58 -3.80
CA ASP A 19 -11.94 20.66 -5.09
C ASP A 19 -11.38 19.70 -6.14
N TYR A 20 -10.05 19.51 -6.16
CA TYR A 20 -9.44 18.54 -7.06
C TYR A 20 -9.91 17.12 -6.72
N TRP A 21 -9.80 16.73 -5.45
CA TRP A 21 -10.17 15.39 -5.00
C TRP A 21 -11.68 15.12 -5.14
N ASP A 22 -12.54 16.08 -4.84
CA ASP A 22 -14.00 15.94 -5.03
C ASP A 22 -14.34 15.63 -6.49
N LYS A 23 -13.69 16.31 -7.45
CA LYS A 23 -13.89 16.08 -8.89
C LYS A 23 -13.39 14.70 -9.30
N THR A 24 -12.20 14.32 -8.86
CA THR A 24 -11.62 13.00 -9.13
C THR A 24 -12.52 11.87 -8.60
N TYR A 25 -12.96 11.95 -7.34
CA TYR A 25 -13.82 10.91 -6.76
C TYR A 25 -15.19 10.85 -7.44
N THR A 26 -15.78 11.99 -7.80
CA THR A 26 -17.05 12.02 -8.54
C THR A 26 -16.92 11.33 -9.89
N HIS A 27 -15.83 11.61 -10.61
CA HIS A 27 -15.53 10.99 -11.90
C HIS A 27 -15.34 9.47 -11.77
N ASP A 28 -14.49 9.03 -10.84
CA ASP A 28 -14.16 7.61 -10.68
C ASP A 28 -15.37 6.80 -10.22
N LEU A 29 -16.19 7.33 -9.30
CA LEU A 29 -17.45 6.70 -8.89
C LEU A 29 -18.45 6.59 -10.04
N ARG A 30 -18.56 7.63 -10.88
CA ARG A 30 -19.41 7.59 -12.07
C ARG A 30 -18.93 6.51 -13.03
N ASN A 31 -17.63 6.43 -13.32
CA ASN A 31 -17.10 5.43 -14.23
C ASN A 31 -17.32 4.01 -13.69
N HIS A 32 -17.05 3.78 -12.40
CA HIS A 32 -17.30 2.50 -11.76
C HIS A 32 -18.78 2.08 -11.81
N ALA A 33 -19.71 3.04 -11.66
CA ALA A 33 -21.14 2.77 -11.76
C ALA A 33 -21.55 2.28 -13.16
N HIS A 34 -20.90 2.76 -14.22
CA HIS A 34 -21.14 2.33 -15.60
C HIS A 34 -20.36 1.06 -15.97
N ASN A 35 -19.18 0.87 -15.40
CA ASN A 35 -18.31 -0.28 -15.62
C ASN A 35 -17.66 -0.72 -14.29
N ARG A 36 -18.15 -1.83 -13.72
CA ARG A 36 -17.65 -2.36 -12.44
C ARG A 36 -16.20 -2.85 -12.50
N ALA A 37 -15.63 -3.01 -13.71
CA ALA A 37 -14.22 -3.34 -13.88
C ALA A 37 -13.30 -2.11 -13.87
N ASP A 38 -13.86 -0.90 -13.98
CA ASP A 38 -13.10 0.34 -13.78
C ASP A 38 -12.83 0.53 -12.28
N ILE A 39 -11.57 0.42 -11.89
CA ILE A 39 -11.14 0.52 -10.48
C ILE A 39 -10.77 1.95 -10.07
N GLY A 40 -11.01 2.93 -10.93
CA GLY A 40 -10.60 4.31 -10.74
C GLY A 40 -9.10 4.52 -10.93
N THR A 41 -8.64 5.72 -10.56
CA THR A 41 -7.27 6.16 -10.76
C THR A 41 -6.30 5.44 -9.82
N VAL A 42 -5.31 4.74 -10.38
CA VAL A 42 -4.18 4.19 -9.63
C VAL A 42 -3.07 5.23 -9.61
N TRP A 43 -2.87 5.85 -8.45
CA TRP A 43 -1.87 6.91 -8.29
C TRP A 43 -0.46 6.34 -8.25
N PHE A 44 0.47 6.99 -8.98
CA PHE A 44 1.88 6.63 -9.05
C PHE A 44 2.18 5.23 -9.62
N SER A 45 1.28 4.70 -10.47
CA SER A 45 1.45 3.39 -11.11
C SER A 45 2.73 3.27 -11.95
N ASP A 46 3.27 4.40 -12.41
CA ASP A 46 4.52 4.51 -13.18
C ASP A 46 5.78 4.40 -12.31
N SER A 47 5.66 4.56 -10.99
CA SER A 47 6.80 4.61 -10.07
C SER A 47 7.14 3.27 -9.38
N LEU A 48 6.28 2.26 -9.54
CA LEU A 48 6.30 0.99 -8.79
C LEU A 48 6.27 1.21 -7.26
N ALA A 49 5.63 2.29 -6.81
CA ALA A 49 5.62 2.65 -5.39
C ALA A 49 4.94 1.57 -4.54
N GLU A 50 3.80 1.04 -4.99
CA GLU A 50 3.04 0.04 -4.26
C GLU A 50 3.85 -1.24 -4.03
N GLU A 51 4.51 -1.74 -5.07
CA GLU A 51 5.32 -2.96 -5.02
C GLU A 51 6.51 -2.81 -4.08
N LYS A 52 7.22 -1.68 -4.15
CA LYS A 52 8.39 -1.41 -3.30
C LYS A 52 8.00 -1.26 -1.83
N ILE A 53 6.90 -0.54 -1.56
CA ILE A 53 6.36 -0.42 -0.20
C ILE A 53 5.98 -1.81 0.33
N LEU A 54 5.29 -2.62 -0.49
CA LEU A 54 4.89 -3.96 -0.10
C LEU A 54 6.09 -4.88 0.18
N GLU A 55 7.12 -4.84 -0.67
CA GLU A 55 8.36 -5.59 -0.46
C GLU A 55 9.02 -5.23 0.87
N TYR A 56 9.15 -3.93 1.15
CA TYR A 56 9.76 -3.46 2.39
C TYR A 56 8.93 -3.83 3.63
N LEU A 57 7.61 -3.63 3.59
CA LEU A 57 6.69 -3.99 4.69
C LEU A 57 6.61 -5.50 4.93
N LEU A 58 6.80 -6.30 3.89
CA LEU A 58 6.83 -7.75 3.98
C LEU A 58 8.24 -8.31 4.20
N SER A 59 9.27 -7.48 4.26
CA SER A 59 10.63 -7.91 4.62
C SER A 59 10.70 -8.27 6.10
N ASP A 60 11.79 -8.93 6.50
CA ASP A 60 12.08 -9.18 7.91
C ASP A 60 12.85 -8.00 8.57
N GLU A 61 13.23 -6.99 7.79
CA GLU A 61 14.04 -5.86 8.27
C GLU A 61 13.32 -5.00 9.29
N LEU A 62 11.99 -4.86 9.14
CA LEU A 62 11.16 -4.06 10.04
C LEU A 62 10.69 -4.81 11.27
N GLY A 63 10.88 -6.14 11.34
CA GLY A 63 10.42 -6.96 12.46
C GLY A 63 8.91 -6.89 12.72
N LEU A 64 8.09 -6.61 11.70
CA LEU A 64 6.65 -6.45 11.87
C LEU A 64 5.97 -7.80 12.14
N ASP A 65 5.23 -7.87 13.25
CA ASP A 65 4.41 -9.03 13.57
C ASP A 65 3.10 -8.99 12.78
N ARG A 66 2.81 -10.08 12.06
CA ARG A 66 1.68 -10.13 11.11
C ARG A 66 0.30 -10.17 11.75
N GLU A 67 0.22 -10.61 13.00
CA GLU A 67 -1.06 -10.81 13.69
C GLU A 67 -1.42 -9.62 14.59
N THR A 68 -0.43 -8.81 14.95
CA THR A 68 -0.59 -7.68 15.88
C THR A 68 -0.31 -6.32 15.26
N THR A 69 0.43 -6.25 14.15
CA THR A 69 0.73 -4.99 13.45
C THR A 69 -0.50 -4.52 12.67
N ASN A 70 -0.91 -3.28 12.91
CA ASN A 70 -2.02 -2.63 12.20
C ASN A 70 -1.48 -1.58 11.24
N PHE A 71 -2.08 -1.48 10.05
CA PHE A 71 -1.71 -0.50 9.03
C PHE A 71 -2.83 0.53 8.87
N LEU A 72 -2.46 1.81 8.77
CA LEU A 72 -3.32 2.91 8.37
C LEU A 72 -2.80 3.49 7.05
N ASP A 73 -3.62 3.42 6.00
CA ASP A 73 -3.33 4.00 4.70
C ASP A 73 -4.05 5.35 4.57
N VAL A 74 -3.28 6.45 4.59
CA VAL A 74 -3.80 7.81 4.50
C VAL A 74 -3.73 8.27 3.06
N GLY A 75 -4.90 8.57 2.47
CA GLY A 75 -4.99 8.83 1.04
C GLY A 75 -5.05 7.56 0.20
N ALA A 76 -5.66 6.49 0.74
CA ALA A 76 -5.75 5.16 0.14
C ALA A 76 -6.35 5.10 -1.28
N GLY A 77 -7.00 6.16 -1.75
CA GLY A 77 -7.61 6.22 -3.08
C GLY A 77 -8.60 5.07 -3.28
N ASN A 78 -8.36 4.24 -4.31
CA ASN A 78 -9.15 3.05 -4.60
C ASN A 78 -8.81 1.82 -3.72
N GLY A 79 -7.86 1.95 -2.79
CA GLY A 79 -7.46 0.91 -1.83
C GLY A 79 -6.45 -0.11 -2.37
N GLY A 80 -5.79 0.16 -3.51
CA GLY A 80 -4.81 -0.74 -4.14
C GLY A 80 -3.78 -1.31 -3.15
N LEU A 81 -3.07 -0.45 -2.44
CA LEU A 81 -2.06 -0.84 -1.46
C LEU A 81 -2.62 -1.73 -0.34
N LEU A 82 -3.79 -1.40 0.23
CA LEU A 82 -4.42 -2.22 1.27
C LEU A 82 -4.79 -3.61 0.75
N PHE A 83 -5.29 -3.72 -0.49
CA PHE A 83 -5.57 -5.01 -1.10
C PHE A 83 -4.29 -5.82 -1.33
N SER A 84 -3.23 -5.16 -1.77
CA SER A 84 -1.92 -5.78 -1.99
C SER A 84 -1.26 -6.23 -0.68
N LEU A 85 -1.34 -5.43 0.39
CA LEU A 85 -0.91 -5.81 1.74
C LEU A 85 -1.62 -7.07 2.23
N ARG A 86 -2.96 -7.10 2.11
CA ARG A 86 -3.75 -8.27 2.51
C ARG A 86 -3.37 -9.52 1.70
N ARG A 87 -3.21 -9.39 0.38
CA ARG A 87 -2.83 -10.51 -0.50
C ARG A 87 -1.40 -11.01 -0.21
N GLY A 88 -0.45 -10.09 -0.07
CA GLY A 88 0.94 -10.39 0.23
C GLY A 88 1.11 -11.08 1.59
N GLY A 89 0.39 -10.62 2.61
CA GLY A 89 0.35 -11.27 3.92
C GLY A 89 -0.19 -12.71 3.87
N VAL A 90 -1.29 -12.94 3.15
CA VAL A 90 -1.86 -14.29 2.96
C VAL A 90 -0.90 -15.21 2.21
N ARG A 91 -0.23 -14.72 1.16
CA ARG A 91 0.75 -15.50 0.39
C ARG A 91 1.90 -15.96 1.29
N ARG A 92 2.52 -15.03 2.03
CA ARG A 92 3.66 -15.32 2.91
C ARG A 92 3.31 -16.30 4.04
N ARG A 93 2.11 -16.17 4.62
CA ARG A 93 1.61 -17.13 5.63
C ARG A 93 1.56 -18.56 5.08
N ARG A 94 0.99 -18.75 3.88
CA ARG A 94 0.90 -20.06 3.22
C ARG A 94 2.29 -20.65 2.90
N GLU A 95 3.25 -19.81 2.51
CA GLU A 95 4.64 -20.24 2.26
C GLU A 95 5.32 -20.71 3.56
N MET A 96 5.13 -19.99 4.67
CA MET A 96 5.65 -20.37 5.98
C MET A 96 5.04 -21.67 6.51
N GLU A 97 3.73 -21.87 6.36
CA GLU A 97 3.03 -23.11 6.72
C GLU A 97 3.58 -24.32 5.93
N LYS A 98 3.78 -24.16 4.61
CA LYS A 98 4.39 -25.18 3.76
C LYS A 98 5.83 -25.50 4.18
N ALA A 99 6.63 -24.48 4.49
CA ALA A 99 8.00 -24.65 4.95
C ALA A 99 8.08 -25.38 6.30
N ARG A 100 7.15 -25.08 7.22
CA ARG A 100 7.03 -25.79 8.51
C ARG A 100 6.59 -27.25 8.33
N GLY A 101 5.66 -27.52 7.40
CA GLY A 101 5.22 -28.87 7.08
C GLY A 101 6.34 -29.76 6.51
N ARG A 102 7.19 -29.21 5.64
CA ARG A 102 8.34 -29.93 5.06
C ARG A 102 9.40 -30.33 6.11
N ARG A 103 9.71 -29.44 7.04
CA ARG A 103 10.65 -29.73 8.14
C ARG A 103 10.12 -30.81 9.11
N GLY A 104 8.80 -30.90 9.27
CA GLY A 104 8.15 -31.92 10.10
C GLY A 104 8.09 -33.32 9.49
N SER A 105 8.39 -33.47 8.19
CA SER A 105 8.48 -34.78 7.51
C SER A 105 9.91 -35.32 7.41
N GLU A 106 10.93 -34.48 7.53
CA GLU A 106 12.35 -34.89 7.42
C GLU A 106 12.94 -35.43 8.73
N GLY A 107 12.22 -35.33 9.86
CA GLY A 107 12.66 -35.80 11.18
C GLY A 107 12.03 -37.11 11.65
N ARG A 108 11.40 -37.89 10.77
CA ARG A 108 10.85 -39.23 11.08
C ARG A 108 11.61 -40.30 10.30
N TRP A 109 12.80 -40.64 10.78
CA TRP A 109 13.47 -41.93 10.56
C TRP A 109 14.20 -42.30 11.84
#